data_AF-A0A967VQR3-F1
#
_entry.id   AF-A0A967VQR3-F1
#
_cell.length_a   1.000
_cell.length_b   1.000
_cell.length_c   1.000
_cell.angle_alpha   90.00
_cell.angle_beta   90.00
_cell.angle_gamma   90.00
#
_symmetry.space_group_name_H-M   'P 1'
#
loop_
_entity.id
_entity.type
_entity.pdbx_description
1 polymer ?
#
loop_
_entity_poly.entity_id
_entity_poly.type
_entity_poly.pdbx_seq_one_letter_code
_entity_poly.pdbx_strand_id
1 'polypeptide(L)'
;MSPATTDGVHGRAFRQGRILFDEWYRDLTTAHATGEQAAYVFVMGSLAEILRCFDLHVVFPEINSLQTAVKKVSDRYLSEAEDEGFSPDVCGYVKADYALQLRDGEHPRGRIPPPAIAVLTNACNTYLKWAEIWERLYDPPIFTVDVPQSRSTADSLTGAGFDADRRYVEHQLRELIEALETVTGRRFDIDRFREVLRHTNEMGRHYRRVLELNAGTPAVFDAVLEG
;
A
#
# COMPACT_ATOMS: atom_id res chain seq x y z
N MET A 1 28.94 -0.20 -11.16
CA MET A 1 27.98 -0.96 -12.00
C MET A 1 28.39 -0.78 -13.45
N SER A 2 28.74 -1.86 -14.14
CA SER A 2 29.02 -1.82 -15.57
C SER A 2 27.77 -1.33 -16.31
N PRO A 3 27.87 -0.50 -17.35
CA PRO A 3 26.74 -0.05 -18.16
C PRO A 3 26.25 -1.22 -19.03
N ALA A 4 25.67 -2.24 -18.39
CA ALA A 4 25.02 -3.35 -19.06
C ALA A 4 23.70 -2.86 -19.65
N THR A 5 23.80 -2.29 -20.85
CA THR A 5 22.75 -2.12 -21.86
C THR A 5 21.42 -1.57 -21.32
N THR A 6 21.26 -0.25 -21.40
CA THR A 6 19.99 0.48 -21.20
C THR A 6 18.81 -0.04 -22.02
N ASP A 7 19.07 -0.90 -23.03
CA ASP A 7 18.08 -1.50 -23.93
C ASP A 7 17.92 -3.03 -23.76
N GLY A 8 18.66 -3.66 -22.84
CA GLY A 8 18.45 -5.07 -22.46
C GLY A 8 17.14 -5.27 -21.68
N VAL A 9 16.70 -6.53 -21.50
CA VAL A 9 15.44 -6.84 -20.79
C VAL A 9 15.37 -6.18 -19.41
N HIS A 10 16.45 -6.24 -18.63
CA HIS A 10 16.57 -5.60 -17.32
C HIS A 10 16.47 -4.06 -17.40
N GLY A 11 17.20 -3.44 -18.32
CA GLY A 11 17.17 -1.98 -18.51
C GLY A 11 15.79 -1.48 -18.94
N ARG A 12 15.06 -2.23 -19.77
CA ARG A 12 13.68 -1.91 -20.16
C ARG A 12 12.71 -2.06 -18.99
N ALA A 13 12.80 -3.16 -18.23
CA ALA A 13 11.96 -3.38 -17.06
C ALA A 13 12.12 -2.27 -16.01
N PHE A 14 13.37 -1.91 -15.68
CA PHE A 14 13.66 -0.83 -14.74
C PHE A 14 13.12 0.52 -15.23
N ARG A 15 13.31 0.84 -16.51
CA ARG A 15 12.78 2.07 -17.12
C ARG A 15 11.26 2.12 -17.06
N GLN A 16 10.58 1.03 -17.40
CA GLN A 16 9.13 0.95 -17.36
C GLN A 16 8.60 1.07 -15.92
N GLY A 17 9.23 0.38 -14.97
CA GLY A 17 8.90 0.49 -13.55
C GLY A 17 9.01 1.94 -13.05
N ARG A 18 10.08 2.65 -13.43
CA ARG A 18 10.24 4.07 -13.10
C ARG A 18 9.14 4.94 -13.72
N ILE A 19 8.77 4.71 -14.98
CA ILE A 19 7.69 5.46 -15.65
C ILE A 19 6.38 5.28 -14.88
N LEU A 20 6.00 4.04 -14.55
CA LEU A 20 4.78 3.74 -13.80
C LEU A 20 4.80 4.37 -12.39
N PHE A 21 5.95 4.38 -11.72
CA PHE A 21 6.10 5.05 -10.43
C PHE A 21 5.97 6.57 -10.53
N ASP A 22 6.59 7.17 -11.55
CA ASP A 22 6.51 8.62 -11.80
C ASP A 22 5.08 9.03 -12.21
N GLU A 23 4.35 8.18 -12.94
CA GLU A 23 2.93 8.34 -13.24
C GLU A 23 2.08 8.30 -11.97
N TRP A 24 2.25 7.28 -11.13
CA TRP A 24 1.52 7.17 -9.87
C TRP A 24 1.73 8.39 -8.96
N TYR A 25 2.96 8.87 -8.78
CA TYR A 25 3.22 10.08 -7.99
C TYR A 25 2.62 11.35 -8.63
N ARG A 26 2.55 11.42 -9.96
CA ARG A 26 1.88 12.53 -10.66
C ARG A 26 0.38 12.52 -10.42
N ASP A 27 -0.23 11.34 -10.43
CA ASP A 27 -1.65 11.18 -10.15
C ASP A 27 -1.97 11.59 -8.71
N LEU A 28 -1.15 11.17 -7.73
CA LEU A 28 -1.27 11.63 -6.34
C LEU A 28 -1.12 13.15 -6.20
N THR A 29 -0.13 13.74 -6.90
CA THR A 29 0.06 15.20 -6.88
C THR A 29 -1.14 15.94 -7.46
N THR A 30 -1.72 15.39 -8.53
CA THR A 30 -2.94 15.92 -9.15
C THR A 30 -4.12 15.80 -8.20
N ALA A 31 -4.27 14.65 -7.54
CA ALA A 31 -5.33 14.42 -6.57
C ALA A 31 -5.27 15.42 -5.41
N HIS A 32 -4.07 15.67 -4.87
CA HIS A 32 -3.86 16.69 -3.85
C HIS A 32 -4.25 18.09 -4.35
N ALA A 33 -3.87 18.45 -5.58
CA ALA A 33 -4.15 19.78 -6.14
C ALA A 33 -5.63 20.00 -6.48
N THR A 34 -6.36 18.95 -6.83
CA THR A 34 -7.75 19.00 -7.30
C THR A 34 -8.78 18.59 -6.25
N GLY A 35 -8.32 18.04 -5.11
CA GLY A 35 -9.19 17.52 -4.05
C GLY A 35 -9.84 16.18 -4.40
N GLU A 36 -9.27 15.42 -5.34
CA GLU A 36 -9.73 14.06 -5.60
C GLU A 36 -9.44 13.14 -4.42
N GLN A 37 -10.34 12.20 -4.17
CA GLN A 37 -10.31 11.36 -2.97
C GLN A 37 -9.21 10.31 -3.06
N ALA A 38 -8.46 10.15 -1.97
CA ALA A 38 -7.46 9.12 -1.82
C ALA A 38 -7.79 8.19 -0.66
N ALA A 39 -7.48 6.91 -0.82
CA ALA A 39 -7.58 5.91 0.23
C ALA A 39 -6.18 5.48 0.68
N TYR A 40 -5.94 5.55 1.98
CA TYR A 40 -4.71 5.05 2.57
C TYR A 40 -4.87 3.57 2.87
N VAL A 41 -3.94 2.75 2.37
CA VAL A 41 -3.96 1.30 2.58
C VAL A 41 -2.54 0.76 2.73
N PHE A 42 -2.36 -0.16 3.67
CA PHE A 42 -1.08 -0.82 3.85
C PHE A 42 -0.84 -1.90 2.78
N VAL A 43 0.44 -2.19 2.53
CA VAL A 43 0.90 -3.18 1.54
C VAL A 43 0.56 -4.59 2.00
N MET A 44 0.78 -4.91 3.28
CA MET A 44 0.46 -6.21 3.84
C MET A 44 -1.03 -6.34 4.15
N GLY A 45 -1.67 -7.37 3.57
CA GLY A 45 -3.11 -7.55 3.68
C GLY A 45 -3.91 -6.45 2.95
N SER A 46 -3.32 -5.86 1.91
CA SER A 46 -3.96 -4.78 1.14
C SER A 46 -5.30 -5.20 0.56
N LEU A 47 -6.26 -4.29 0.59
CA LEU A 47 -7.58 -4.43 -0.05
C LEU A 47 -7.73 -3.44 -1.22
N ALA A 48 -6.61 -3.09 -1.86
CA ALA A 48 -6.52 -2.10 -2.92
C ALA A 48 -7.45 -2.41 -4.11
N GLU A 49 -7.76 -3.68 -4.36
CA GLU A 49 -8.68 -4.10 -5.43
C GLU A 49 -10.09 -3.55 -5.22
N ILE A 50 -10.57 -3.55 -3.97
CA ILE A 50 -11.87 -2.97 -3.63
C ILE A 50 -11.79 -1.45 -3.79
N LEU A 51 -10.74 -0.81 -3.25
CA LEU A 51 -10.56 0.66 -3.32
C LEU A 51 -10.54 1.18 -4.76
N ARG A 52 -9.85 0.48 -5.66
CA ARG A 52 -9.78 0.82 -7.09
C ARG A 52 -11.13 0.75 -7.80
N CYS A 53 -12.12 0.05 -7.25
CA CYS A 53 -13.47 0.00 -7.81
C CYS A 53 -14.24 1.32 -7.57
N PHE A 54 -13.81 2.11 -6.60
CA PHE A 54 -14.46 3.36 -6.19
C PHE A 54 -13.75 4.61 -6.73
N ASP A 55 -12.86 4.48 -7.72
CA ASP A 55 -12.08 5.59 -8.29
C ASP A 55 -11.22 6.34 -7.25
N LEU A 56 -10.83 5.67 -6.17
CA LEU A 56 -9.95 6.24 -5.15
C LEU A 56 -8.49 6.15 -5.59
N HIS A 57 -7.76 7.24 -5.41
CA HIS A 57 -6.30 7.23 -5.50
C HIS A 57 -5.74 6.40 -4.34
N VAL A 58 -5.09 5.28 -4.64
CA VAL A 58 -4.56 4.40 -3.61
C VAL A 58 -3.18 4.88 -3.17
N VAL A 59 -3.06 5.21 -1.88
CA VAL A 59 -1.82 5.64 -1.23
C VAL A 59 -1.29 4.52 -0.35
N PHE A 60 -0.03 4.14 -0.58
CA PHE A 60 0.68 3.17 0.24
C PHE A 60 1.72 3.91 1.10
N PRO A 61 1.43 4.16 2.38
CA PRO A 61 2.29 4.99 3.23
C PRO A 61 3.66 4.34 3.45
N GLU A 62 3.75 3.00 3.51
CA GLU A 62 5.03 2.27 3.58
C GLU A 62 5.90 2.51 2.34
N ILE A 63 5.29 2.57 1.15
CA ILE A 63 6.01 2.84 -0.09
C ILE A 63 6.51 4.28 -0.10
N ASN A 64 5.67 5.24 0.29
CA ASN A 64 6.08 6.65 0.39
C ASN A 64 7.25 6.83 1.37
N SER A 65 7.13 6.27 2.57
CA SER A 65 8.19 6.31 3.57
C SER A 65 9.48 5.65 3.06
N LEU A 66 9.41 4.47 2.43
CA LEU A 66 10.56 3.82 1.82
C LEU A 66 11.20 4.68 0.73
N GLN A 67 10.39 5.38 -0.08
CA GLN A 67 10.91 6.23 -1.15
C GLN A 67 11.68 7.45 -0.62
N THR A 68 11.44 7.90 0.62
CA THR A 68 12.31 8.92 1.25
C THR A 68 13.73 8.39 1.49
N ALA A 69 13.86 7.12 1.89
CA ALA A 69 15.16 6.46 2.08
C ALA A 69 15.87 6.20 0.75
N VAL A 70 15.14 5.74 -0.28
CA VAL A 70 15.67 5.58 -1.65
C VAL A 70 16.21 6.92 -2.18
N LYS A 71 15.57 8.03 -1.83
CA LYS A 71 16.00 9.39 -2.20
C LYS A 71 17.06 9.97 -1.28
N LYS A 72 17.49 9.24 -0.25
CA LYS A 72 18.51 9.66 0.74
C LYS A 72 18.14 10.95 1.47
N VAL A 73 16.87 11.11 1.78
CA VAL A 73 16.35 12.26 2.55
C VAL A 73 15.55 11.84 3.79
N SER A 74 15.49 10.54 4.08
CA SER A 74 14.69 9.99 5.19
C SER A 74 15.12 10.52 6.55
N ASP A 75 16.42 10.77 6.75
CA ASP A 75 16.99 11.34 7.98
C ASP A 75 16.24 12.58 8.43
N ARG A 76 15.97 13.53 7.51
CA ARG A 76 15.23 14.75 7.82
C ARG A 76 13.79 14.48 8.27
N TYR A 77 13.12 13.47 7.70
CA TYR A 77 11.74 13.13 8.10
C TYR A 77 11.72 12.43 9.46
N LEU A 78 12.69 11.55 9.71
CA LEU A 78 12.79 10.83 10.98
C LEU A 78 13.08 11.79 12.14
N SER A 79 14.04 12.70 11.96
CA SER A 79 14.39 13.69 12.99
C SER A 79 13.23 14.63 13.30
N GLU A 80 12.47 15.09 12.29
CA GLU A 80 11.29 15.92 12.51
C GLU A 80 10.22 15.21 13.35
N ALA A 81 9.97 13.92 13.09
CA ALA A 81 9.05 13.15 13.93
C ALA A 81 9.58 12.95 15.37
N GLU A 82 10.89 12.75 15.55
CA GLU A 82 11.52 12.62 16.86
C GLU A 82 11.45 13.94 17.66
N ASP A 83 11.63 15.07 17.00
CA ASP A 83 11.46 16.41 17.60
C ASP A 83 10.01 16.65 18.08
N GLU A 84 9.03 16.04 17.40
CA GLU A 84 7.61 16.02 17.78
C GLU A 84 7.29 14.98 18.86
N GLY A 85 8.29 14.27 19.38
CA GLY A 85 8.19 13.39 20.55
C GLY A 85 8.07 11.90 20.25
N PHE A 86 8.26 11.47 18.99
CA PHE A 86 8.38 10.03 18.70
C PHE A 86 9.67 9.45 19.29
N SER A 87 9.58 8.28 19.92
CA SER A 87 10.77 7.55 20.32
C SER A 87 11.60 7.14 19.09
N PRO A 88 12.95 7.18 19.17
CA PRO A 88 13.83 6.62 18.15
C PRO A 88 13.52 5.16 17.79
N ASP A 89 12.96 4.39 18.73
CA ASP A 89 12.59 2.98 18.54
C ASP A 89 11.31 2.77 17.73
N VAL A 90 10.52 3.83 17.47
CA VAL A 90 9.34 3.73 16.61
C VAL A 90 9.77 3.45 15.18
N CYS A 91 9.00 2.60 14.48
CA CYS A 91 9.23 2.24 13.09
C CYS A 91 9.52 3.48 12.22
N GLY A 92 10.61 3.44 11.46
CA GLY A 92 11.00 4.53 10.57
C GLY A 92 9.94 4.87 9.52
N TYR A 93 9.12 3.90 9.09
CA TYR A 93 8.03 4.18 8.17
C TYR A 93 6.94 5.07 8.77
N VAL A 94 6.58 4.84 10.04
CA VAL A 94 5.60 5.65 10.76
C VAL A 94 6.14 7.07 10.95
N LYS A 95 7.39 7.19 11.42
CA LYS A 95 8.03 8.49 11.62
C LYS A 95 8.14 9.28 10.32
N ALA A 96 8.58 8.63 9.24
CA ALA A 96 8.72 9.28 7.94
C ALA A 96 7.38 9.74 7.37
N ASP A 97 6.32 8.93 7.51
CA ASP A 97 4.99 9.33 7.06
C ASP A 97 4.38 10.43 7.93
N TYR A 98 4.52 10.35 9.25
CA TYR A 98 4.05 11.43 10.13
C TYR A 98 4.65 12.79 9.75
N ALA A 99 5.98 12.85 9.57
CA ALA A 99 6.62 14.08 9.10
C ALA A 99 6.21 14.47 7.68
N LEU A 100 5.93 13.50 6.80
CA LEU A 100 5.37 13.79 5.47
C LEU A 100 3.98 14.43 5.56
N GLN A 101 3.11 13.93 6.44
CA GLN A 101 1.78 14.49 6.67
C GLN A 101 1.85 15.91 7.27
N LEU A 102 2.77 16.17 8.21
CA LEU A 102 3.01 17.52 8.77
C LEU A 102 3.45 18.53 7.71
N ARG A 103 4.12 18.07 6.66
CA ARG A 103 4.55 18.87 5.51
C ARG A 103 3.49 18.99 4.42
N ASP A 104 2.21 18.79 4.77
CA ASP A 104 1.09 18.86 3.83
C ASP A 104 1.35 17.96 2.60
N GLY A 105 1.83 16.73 2.86
CA GLY A 105 2.10 15.72 1.86
C GLY A 105 3.30 15.97 0.95
N GLU A 106 4.17 16.96 1.21
CA GLU A 106 5.34 17.26 0.37
C GLU A 106 6.36 16.10 0.38
N HIS A 107 6.44 15.37 -0.73
CA HIS A 107 7.31 14.22 -0.92
C HIS A 107 8.35 14.50 -2.04
N PRO A 108 9.57 13.91 -2.02
CA PRO A 108 10.59 14.18 -3.04
C PRO A 108 10.22 13.80 -4.48
N ARG A 109 9.11 13.07 -4.68
CA ARG A 109 8.60 12.68 -6.00
C ARG A 109 7.26 13.34 -6.37
N GLY A 110 6.62 14.09 -5.47
CA GLY A 110 5.29 14.63 -5.71
C GLY A 110 4.64 15.11 -4.41
N ARG A 111 3.33 15.26 -4.41
CA ARG A 111 2.57 15.64 -3.22
C ARG A 111 1.50 14.61 -2.93
N ILE A 112 1.44 14.11 -1.70
CA ILE A 112 0.53 13.04 -1.30
C ILE A 112 -0.78 13.66 -0.81
N PRO A 113 -1.95 13.32 -1.40
CA PRO A 113 -3.24 13.83 -0.95
C PRO A 113 -3.57 13.31 0.45
N PRO A 114 -4.28 14.10 1.28
CA PRO A 114 -4.77 13.60 2.57
C PRO A 114 -5.80 12.46 2.36
N PRO A 115 -5.96 11.55 3.34
CA PRO A 115 -6.87 10.42 3.22
C PRO A 115 -8.34 10.87 3.29
N ALA A 116 -9.17 10.40 2.35
CA ALA A 116 -10.63 10.42 2.48
C ALA A 116 -11.16 9.23 3.31
N ILE A 117 -10.38 8.16 3.38
CA ILE A 117 -10.61 6.97 4.21
C ILE A 117 -9.26 6.26 4.42
N ALA A 118 -9.06 5.63 5.58
CA ALA A 118 -7.95 4.70 5.79
C ALA A 118 -8.49 3.28 5.98
N VAL A 119 -7.93 2.32 5.23
CA VAL A 119 -8.33 0.91 5.27
C VAL A 119 -7.11 0.07 5.62
N LEU A 120 -7.22 -0.71 6.68
CA LEU A 120 -6.12 -1.49 7.22
C LEU A 120 -6.56 -2.87 7.68
N THR A 121 -5.58 -3.73 7.93
CA THR A 121 -5.78 -5.00 8.60
C THR A 121 -5.10 -4.99 9.97
N ASN A 122 -5.45 -5.96 10.80
CA ASN A 122 -4.76 -6.26 12.06
C ASN A 122 -3.41 -7.00 11.85
N ALA A 123 -2.82 -6.97 10.65
CA ALA A 123 -1.55 -7.65 10.36
C ALA A 123 -0.38 -7.16 11.22
N CYS A 124 -0.41 -5.90 11.63
CA CYS A 124 0.55 -5.31 12.55
C CYS A 124 -0.15 -4.33 13.49
N ASN A 125 0.10 -4.42 14.80
CA ASN A 125 -0.45 -3.48 15.79
C ASN A 125 -0.03 -2.03 15.50
N THR A 126 1.10 -1.83 14.84
CA THR A 126 1.56 -0.50 14.42
C THR A 126 0.60 0.12 13.39
N TYR A 127 -0.08 -0.66 12.54
CA TYR A 127 -1.06 -0.12 11.60
C TYR A 127 -2.22 0.57 12.30
N LEU A 128 -2.72 -0.02 13.40
CA LEU A 128 -3.79 0.59 14.20
C LEU A 128 -3.33 1.95 14.76
N LYS A 129 -2.14 2.01 15.37
CA LYS A 129 -1.61 3.26 15.93
C LYS A 129 -1.31 4.29 14.86
N TRP A 130 -0.87 3.86 13.69
CA TRP A 130 -0.61 4.72 12.54
C TRP A 130 -1.93 5.29 11.98
N ALA A 131 -2.99 4.50 11.90
CA ALA A 131 -4.30 4.97 11.52
C ALA A 131 -4.88 6.00 12.51
N GLU A 132 -4.68 5.81 13.82
CA GLU A 132 -5.07 6.82 14.82
C GLU A 132 -4.28 8.13 14.70
N ILE A 133 -3.08 8.13 14.08
CA ILE A 133 -2.36 9.37 13.77
C ILE A 133 -3.08 10.11 12.65
N TRP A 134 -3.45 9.40 11.57
CA TRP A 134 -4.21 10.00 10.47
C TRP A 134 -5.58 10.50 10.91
N GLU A 135 -6.28 9.76 11.78
CA GLU A 135 -7.53 10.19 12.43
C GLU A 135 -7.33 11.54 13.14
N ARG A 136 -6.25 11.70 13.93
CA ARG A 136 -5.97 12.98 14.63
C ARG A 136 -5.58 14.13 13.70
N LEU A 137 -4.93 13.84 12.58
CA LEU A 137 -4.47 14.85 11.64
C LEU A 137 -5.58 15.32 10.68
N TYR A 138 -6.47 14.41 10.27
CA TYR A 138 -7.37 14.63 9.14
C TYR A 138 -8.84 14.24 9.42
N ASP A 139 -9.13 13.58 10.54
CA ASP A 139 -10.44 13.02 10.90
C ASP A 139 -11.11 12.12 9.82
N PRO A 140 -10.37 11.27 9.07
CA PRO A 140 -10.97 10.36 8.11
C PRO A 140 -11.67 9.19 8.81
N PRO A 141 -12.69 8.60 8.20
CA PRO A 141 -13.16 7.28 8.57
C PRO A 141 -12.00 6.27 8.53
N ILE A 142 -11.87 5.48 9.59
CA ILE A 142 -10.90 4.38 9.70
C ILE A 142 -11.66 3.06 9.64
N PHE A 143 -11.32 2.20 8.69
CA PHE A 143 -11.89 0.85 8.57
C PHE A 143 -10.81 -0.21 8.78
N THR A 144 -10.91 -0.96 9.87
CA THR A 144 -9.99 -2.07 10.16
C THR A 144 -10.67 -3.40 9.87
N VAL A 145 -10.11 -4.16 8.94
CA VAL A 145 -10.47 -5.57 8.73
C VAL A 145 -9.67 -6.43 9.71
N ASP A 146 -10.39 -6.98 10.69
CA ASP A 146 -9.84 -7.93 11.65
C ASP A 146 -9.74 -9.31 11.02
N VAL A 147 -8.52 -9.74 10.70
CA VAL A 147 -8.23 -11.06 10.15
C VAL A 147 -7.84 -11.99 11.31
N PRO A 148 -8.65 -13.03 11.62
CA PRO A 148 -8.33 -13.93 12.70
C PRO A 148 -6.99 -14.64 12.49
N GLN A 149 -6.12 -14.57 13.49
CA GLN A 149 -4.87 -15.31 13.49
C GLN A 149 -5.13 -16.80 13.73
N SER A 150 -4.24 -17.64 13.18
CA SER A 150 -4.36 -19.08 13.36
C SER A 150 -4.32 -19.44 14.84
N ARG A 151 -5.33 -20.19 15.28
CA ARG A 151 -5.49 -20.63 16.67
C ARG A 151 -4.80 -21.97 16.93
N SER A 152 -4.13 -22.54 15.93
CA SER A 152 -3.49 -23.86 16.01
C SER A 152 -2.13 -23.87 15.32
N THR A 153 -1.31 -24.86 15.62
CA THR A 153 0.02 -25.04 15.00
C THR A 153 -0.04 -25.58 13.57
N ALA A 154 -1.23 -25.93 13.07
CA ALA A 154 -1.45 -26.41 11.71
C ALA A 154 -2.53 -25.56 11.03
N ASP A 155 -2.12 -24.72 10.09
CA ASP A 155 -3.06 -23.93 9.30
C ASP A 155 -3.86 -24.87 8.38
N SER A 156 -5.11 -25.14 8.76
CA SER A 156 -6.06 -25.82 7.89
C SER A 156 -6.88 -24.77 7.13
N LEU A 157 -6.76 -24.76 5.80
CA LEU A 157 -7.62 -23.98 4.91
C LEU A 157 -9.00 -24.62 4.72
N THR A 158 -9.40 -25.51 5.62
CA THR A 158 -10.64 -26.28 5.57
C THR A 158 -11.17 -26.54 6.99
N GLY A 159 -12.47 -26.83 7.08
CA GLY A 159 -13.14 -27.19 8.34
C GLY A 159 -13.87 -26.02 9.01
N ALA A 160 -14.62 -26.35 10.07
CA ALA A 160 -15.59 -25.43 10.67
C ALA A 160 -14.97 -24.13 11.21
N GLY A 161 -13.73 -24.20 11.74
CA GLY A 161 -13.00 -23.02 12.22
C GLY A 161 -12.66 -22.05 11.09
N PHE A 162 -12.01 -22.56 10.03
CA PHE A 162 -11.72 -21.78 8.83
C PHE A 162 -12.98 -21.21 8.20
N ASP A 163 -14.07 -21.99 8.09
CA ASP A 163 -15.33 -21.51 7.53
C ASP A 163 -15.96 -20.38 8.36
N ALA A 164 -15.81 -20.41 9.68
CA ALA A 164 -16.26 -19.34 10.55
C ALA A 164 -15.44 -18.06 10.35
N ASP A 165 -14.11 -18.18 10.35
CA ASP A 165 -13.19 -17.05 10.14
C ASP A 165 -13.38 -16.44 8.73
N ARG A 166 -13.55 -17.29 7.71
CA ARG A 166 -13.84 -16.87 6.32
C ARG A 166 -15.14 -16.07 6.25
N ARG A 167 -16.23 -16.54 6.88
CA ARG A 167 -17.51 -15.82 6.91
C ARG A 167 -17.39 -14.49 7.67
N TYR A 168 -16.62 -14.47 8.75
CA TYR A 168 -16.37 -13.27 9.53
C TYR A 168 -15.66 -12.19 8.70
N VAL A 169 -14.57 -12.56 8.00
CA VAL A 169 -13.87 -11.62 7.10
C VAL A 169 -14.74 -11.23 5.91
N GLU A 170 -15.49 -12.16 5.31
CA GLU A 170 -16.42 -11.86 4.23
C GLU A 170 -17.47 -10.81 4.63
N HIS A 171 -17.99 -10.87 5.85
CA HIS A 171 -18.94 -9.90 6.36
C HIS A 171 -18.30 -8.51 6.50
N GLN A 172 -17.11 -8.42 7.09
CA GLN A 172 -16.37 -7.16 7.21
C GLN A 172 -16.04 -6.54 5.84
N LEU A 173 -15.76 -7.35 4.82
CA LEU A 173 -15.54 -6.84 3.46
C LEU A 173 -16.81 -6.24 2.85
N ARG A 174 -18.00 -6.75 3.21
CA ARG A 174 -19.28 -6.15 2.80
C ARG A 174 -19.53 -4.82 3.53
N GLU A 175 -19.24 -4.75 4.82
CA GLU A 175 -19.30 -3.51 5.59
C GLU A 175 -18.31 -2.45 5.06
N LEU A 176 -17.10 -2.88 4.65
CA LEU A 176 -16.14 -2.00 4.00
C LEU A 176 -16.69 -1.44 2.69
N ILE A 177 -17.34 -2.26 1.88
CA ILE A 177 -17.99 -1.82 0.65
C ILE A 177 -19.04 -0.75 0.95
N GLU A 178 -19.90 -0.94 1.95
CA GLU A 178 -20.92 0.04 2.35
C GLU A 178 -20.28 1.36 2.86
N ALA A 179 -19.18 1.27 3.61
CA ALA A 179 -18.42 2.43 4.05
C ALA A 179 -17.82 3.20 2.86
N LEU A 180 -17.26 2.49 1.88
CA LEU A 180 -16.73 3.09 0.65
C LEU A 180 -17.81 3.73 -0.21
N GLU A 181 -18.99 3.10 -0.33
CA GLU A 181 -20.14 3.71 -1.00
C GLU A 181 -20.55 5.03 -0.33
N THR A 182 -20.51 5.08 1.00
CA THR A 182 -20.82 6.28 1.79
C THR A 182 -19.76 7.38 1.59
N VAL A 183 -18.48 7.03 1.67
CA VAL A 183 -17.37 8.00 1.54
C VAL A 183 -17.27 8.57 0.13
N THR A 184 -17.49 7.74 -0.89
CA THR A 184 -17.27 8.14 -2.30
C THR A 184 -18.54 8.58 -3.02
N GLY A 185 -19.72 8.24 -2.49
CA GLY A 185 -21.00 8.44 -3.17
C GLY A 185 -21.19 7.56 -4.41
N ARG A 186 -20.30 6.59 -4.64
CA ARG A 186 -20.35 5.66 -5.78
C ARG A 186 -20.86 4.31 -5.32
N ARG A 187 -21.70 3.66 -6.13
CA ARG A 187 -22.15 2.29 -5.85
C ARG A 187 -21.08 1.26 -6.24
N PHE A 188 -21.03 0.18 -5.49
CA PHE A 188 -20.17 -0.95 -5.80
C PHE A 188 -20.56 -1.61 -7.12
N ASP A 189 -19.59 -1.74 -8.02
CA ASP A 189 -19.74 -2.42 -9.30
C ASP A 189 -18.96 -3.74 -9.27
N ILE A 190 -19.71 -4.86 -9.23
CA ILE A 190 -19.15 -6.20 -9.17
C ILE A 190 -18.39 -6.57 -10.46
N ASP A 191 -18.80 -6.05 -11.62
CA ASP A 191 -18.15 -6.36 -12.89
C ASP A 191 -16.82 -5.60 -13.01
N ARG A 192 -16.79 -4.35 -12.55
CA ARG A 192 -15.55 -3.61 -12.35
C ARG A 192 -14.61 -4.32 -11.36
N PHE A 193 -15.15 -4.83 -10.25
CA PHE A 193 -14.34 -5.59 -9.29
C PHE A 193 -13.75 -6.86 -9.89
N ARG A 194 -14.53 -7.61 -10.68
CA ARG A 194 -14.02 -8.78 -11.42
C ARG A 194 -12.91 -8.41 -12.39
N GLU A 195 -13.02 -7.28 -13.08
CA GLU A 195 -11.98 -6.76 -13.96
C GLU A 195 -10.69 -6.41 -13.18
N VAL A 196 -10.80 -5.68 -12.08
CA VAL A 196 -9.65 -5.36 -11.22
C VAL A 196 -8.98 -6.65 -10.72
N LEU A 197 -9.77 -7.62 -10.22
CA LEU A 197 -9.25 -8.91 -9.79
C LEU A 197 -8.58 -9.70 -10.92
N ARG A 198 -9.08 -9.61 -12.16
CA ARG A 198 -8.44 -10.25 -13.32
C ARG A 198 -7.04 -9.68 -13.54
N HIS A 199 -6.88 -8.36 -13.48
CA HIS A 199 -5.58 -7.70 -13.61
C HIS A 199 -4.63 -8.05 -12.46
N THR A 200 -5.11 -8.02 -11.21
CA THR A 200 -4.30 -8.42 -10.04
C THR A 200 -3.85 -9.89 -10.16
N ASN A 201 -4.74 -10.79 -10.56
CA ASN A 201 -4.38 -12.21 -10.75
C ASN A 201 -3.37 -12.41 -11.87
N GLU A 202 -3.47 -11.66 -12.97
CA GLU A 202 -2.49 -11.68 -14.05
C GLU A 202 -1.12 -11.17 -13.58
N MET A 203 -1.09 -10.03 -12.88
CA MET A 203 0.12 -9.51 -12.24
C MET A 203 0.75 -10.55 -11.30
N GLY A 204 -0.04 -11.19 -10.45
CA GLY A 204 0.43 -12.22 -9.51
C GLY A 204 1.05 -13.43 -10.21
N ARG A 205 0.45 -13.90 -11.33
CA ARG A 205 1.03 -14.98 -12.15
C ARG A 205 2.37 -14.57 -12.76
N HIS A 206 2.48 -13.36 -13.29
CA HIS A 206 3.74 -12.86 -13.85
C HIS A 206 4.81 -12.68 -12.78
N TYR A 207 4.47 -12.14 -11.62
CA TYR A 207 5.39 -12.00 -10.50
C TYR A 207 5.91 -13.36 -10.02
N ARG A 208 5.03 -14.35 -9.86
CA ARG A 208 5.42 -15.73 -9.57
C ARG A 208 6.38 -16.28 -10.62
N ARG A 209 6.12 -16.03 -11.90
CA ARG A 209 7.00 -16.48 -12.98
C ARG A 209 8.39 -15.85 -12.90
N VAL A 210 8.49 -14.57 -12.52
CA VAL A 210 9.78 -13.89 -12.27
C VAL A 210 10.55 -14.58 -11.15
N LEU A 211 9.89 -14.91 -10.03
CA LEU A 211 10.51 -15.63 -8.91
C LEU A 211 10.99 -17.03 -9.34
N GLU A 212 10.18 -17.76 -10.10
CA GLU A 212 10.55 -19.10 -10.63
C GLU A 212 11.77 -19.03 -11.56
N LEU A 213 11.85 -18.02 -12.41
CA LEU A 213 13.01 -17.80 -13.28
C LEU A 213 14.26 -17.46 -12.45
N ASN A 214 14.11 -16.69 -11.37
CA ASN A 214 15.23 -16.29 -10.53
C ASN A 214 15.78 -17.42 -9.63
N ALA A 215 15.06 -18.54 -9.50
CA ALA A 215 15.55 -19.75 -8.85
C ALA A 215 16.58 -20.53 -9.70
N GLY A 216 16.82 -20.12 -10.95
CA GLY A 216 17.85 -20.69 -11.81
C GLY A 216 19.27 -20.47 -11.29
N THR A 217 20.23 -21.25 -11.80
CA THR A 217 21.67 -21.05 -11.55
C THR A 217 22.40 -20.90 -12.89
N PRO A 218 22.97 -19.71 -13.20
CA PRO A 218 22.92 -18.49 -12.40
C PRO A 218 21.51 -17.87 -12.33
N ALA A 219 21.26 -17.08 -11.29
CA ALA A 219 20.04 -16.28 -11.16
C ALA A 219 19.96 -15.26 -12.30
N VAL A 220 18.73 -14.89 -12.70
CA VAL A 220 18.52 -13.99 -13.84
C VAL A 220 18.60 -12.51 -13.46
N PHE A 221 18.37 -12.13 -12.20
CA PHE A 221 18.62 -10.79 -11.67
C PHE A 221 19.01 -10.83 -10.18
N ASP A 222 19.68 -9.77 -9.71
CA ASP A 222 20.00 -9.58 -8.29
C ASP A 222 18.76 -9.07 -7.54
N ALA A 223 18.16 -9.92 -6.71
CA ALA A 223 16.94 -9.56 -5.98
C ALA A 223 17.12 -8.43 -4.95
N VAL A 224 18.35 -8.14 -4.51
CA VAL A 224 18.64 -7.08 -3.52
C VAL A 224 18.89 -5.75 -4.22
N LEU A 225 19.56 -5.78 -5.38
CA LEU A 225 19.97 -4.57 -6.09
C LEU A 225 19.03 -4.18 -7.24
N GLU A 226 18.34 -5.14 -7.84
CA GLU A 226 17.52 -4.98 -9.05
C GLU A 226 16.05 -5.33 -8.84
N GLY A 227 15.68 -5.87 -7.67
CA GLY A 227 14.33 -6.26 -7.26
C GLY A 227 13.46 -5.14 -6.71
#